data_AF-A0AA40KVZ5-F1
#
_entry.id   AF-A0AA40KVZ5-F1
#
_cell.length_a   1.000
_cell.length_b   1.000
_cell.length_c   1.000
_cell.angle_alpha   90.00
_cell.angle_beta   90.00
_cell.angle_gamma   90.00
#
_symmetry.space_group_name_H-M   'P 1'
#
loop_
_entity.id
_entity.type
_entity.pdbx_description
1 polymer ?
#
loop_
_entity_poly.entity_id
_entity_poly.type
_entity_poly.pdbx_seq_one_letter_code
_entity_poly.pdbx_strand_id
1 'polypeptide(L)'
;MRLMEPLGVAPDMVETGTLKKWSDFPVQHRFTDYSNSIGEPTHHTISPFPCQPAINNKLALWTGDISVLQVDAVVNSTNETMDDNSPMCQRIFARAGSALKMEIFNEIKECKTGEVRVTQAHGLPARFIIHTVGPVYNVKYQTAAQNTLHCCYRNVLQKARELGLRTIALPVINSVRRNYPPDAGAHIALRTIRRFLEQYGDSVTCIVFVLEPCDLGIYEVLLPLYFPRNLAEQDNACWQLPNDIGGMDGEPLLPDRQIRIIDNPQHALHGNNTSDESVELSAQLETSVNIGEHAFAQMQGDLDRQRLLGERPPADPLADIMLKQMQQKERYEYF
;
A
#
# COMPACT_ATOMS: atom_id res chain seq x y z
N MET A 1 -44.91 -28.27 -7.42
CA MET A 1 -43.83 -28.93 -8.17
C MET A 1 -42.52 -28.27 -7.75
N ARG A 2 -41.86 -28.81 -6.70
CA ARG A 2 -40.57 -28.31 -6.23
C ARG A 2 -39.52 -28.78 -7.24
N LEU A 3 -38.87 -27.86 -7.93
CA LEU A 3 -37.70 -28.15 -8.75
C LEU A 3 -36.61 -28.62 -7.79
N MET A 4 -36.27 -29.90 -7.89
CA MET A 4 -35.09 -30.47 -7.27
C MET A 4 -33.86 -29.82 -7.89
N GLU A 5 -33.04 -29.16 -7.07
CA GLU A 5 -31.66 -28.83 -7.41
C GLU A 5 -30.90 -30.13 -7.68
N PRO A 6 -30.10 -30.24 -8.77
CA PRO A 6 -29.36 -31.44 -9.05
C PRO A 6 -28.26 -31.64 -8.00
N LEU A 7 -28.30 -32.80 -7.35
CA LEU A 7 -27.29 -33.32 -6.44
C LEU A 7 -25.91 -33.42 -7.11
N GLY A 8 -24.87 -32.92 -6.43
CA GLY A 8 -23.66 -33.74 -6.27
C GLY A 8 -22.36 -33.34 -6.97
N VAL A 9 -21.99 -32.06 -7.03
CA VAL A 9 -20.55 -31.69 -7.01
C VAL A 9 -20.35 -30.59 -5.96
N ALA A 10 -20.13 -31.00 -4.70
CA ALA A 10 -19.47 -30.12 -3.74
C ALA A 10 -18.01 -29.92 -4.22
N PRO A 11 -17.50 -28.69 -4.14
CA PRO A 11 -16.53 -28.17 -5.10
C PRO A 11 -15.10 -28.65 -4.80
N ASP A 12 -14.28 -28.81 -5.84
CA ASP A 12 -12.83 -28.89 -5.74
C ASP A 12 -12.36 -27.79 -4.78
N MET A 13 -11.96 -28.19 -3.58
CA MET A 13 -11.43 -27.33 -2.53
C MET A 13 -9.96 -27.64 -2.39
N VAL A 14 -9.14 -26.62 -2.26
CA VAL A 14 -7.69 -26.78 -2.16
C VAL A 14 -7.26 -26.44 -0.73
N GLU A 15 -6.75 -27.45 -0.03
CA GLU A 15 -6.23 -27.29 1.33
C GLU A 15 -4.85 -26.63 1.31
N THR A 16 -4.61 -25.70 2.23
CA THR A 16 -3.31 -24.99 2.36
C THR A 16 -2.12 -25.93 2.52
N GLY A 17 -2.29 -27.09 3.17
CA GLY A 17 -1.22 -28.07 3.39
C GLY A 17 -0.74 -28.79 2.12
N THR A 18 -1.52 -28.76 1.04
CA THR A 18 -1.15 -29.35 -0.27
C THR A 18 -0.33 -28.41 -1.14
N LEU A 19 -0.26 -27.14 -0.77
CA LEU A 19 0.41 -26.11 -1.56
C LEU A 19 1.91 -26.14 -1.34
N LYS A 20 2.65 -25.93 -2.43
CA LYS A 20 4.10 -25.86 -2.40
C LYS A 20 4.55 -24.58 -1.68
N LYS A 21 5.36 -24.73 -0.62
CA LYS A 21 5.93 -23.59 0.10
C LYS A 21 7.08 -22.99 -0.69
N TRP A 22 7.35 -21.71 -0.49
CA TRP A 22 8.46 -21.01 -1.14
C TRP A 22 9.81 -21.70 -0.90
N SER A 23 10.02 -22.21 0.31
CA SER A 23 11.20 -22.99 0.70
C SER A 23 11.39 -24.30 -0.10
N ASP A 24 10.33 -24.86 -0.68
CA ASP A 24 10.39 -26.09 -1.47
C ASP A 24 10.70 -25.83 -2.96
N PHE A 25 10.73 -24.57 -3.39
CA PHE A 25 11.10 -24.23 -4.78
C PHE A 25 12.61 -24.36 -4.99
N PRO A 26 13.04 -24.88 -6.15
CA PRO A 26 14.46 -25.03 -6.44
C PRO A 26 15.14 -23.66 -6.45
N VAL A 27 16.33 -23.61 -5.86
CA VAL A 27 17.23 -22.45 -5.93
C VAL A 27 17.69 -22.32 -7.38
N GLN A 28 17.41 -21.19 -8.01
CA GLN A 28 17.90 -20.92 -9.35
C GLN A 28 19.35 -20.45 -9.26
N HIS A 29 20.29 -21.22 -9.83
CA HIS A 29 21.72 -20.89 -9.82
C HIS A 29 22.15 -19.94 -10.95
N ARG A 30 21.23 -19.57 -11.86
CA ARG A 30 21.51 -18.62 -12.94
C ARG A 30 21.03 -17.24 -12.51
N PHE A 31 21.96 -16.46 -12.01
CA PHE A 31 21.72 -15.04 -11.76
C PHE A 31 22.04 -14.29 -13.04
N THR A 32 21.06 -13.60 -13.60
CA THR A 32 21.32 -12.67 -14.70
C THR A 32 21.95 -11.43 -14.07
N ASP A 33 23.19 -11.15 -14.45
CA ASP A 33 23.93 -9.98 -13.96
C ASP A 33 23.41 -8.72 -14.62
N TYR A 34 22.61 -7.94 -13.88
CA TYR A 34 22.11 -6.65 -14.31
C TYR A 34 22.98 -5.47 -13.84
N SER A 35 24.15 -5.72 -13.23
CA SER A 35 25.02 -4.64 -12.73
C SER A 35 25.48 -3.67 -13.82
N ASN A 36 25.43 -4.11 -15.09
CA ASN A 36 25.80 -3.32 -16.26
C ASN A 36 24.64 -2.57 -16.91
N SER A 37 23.40 -2.70 -16.39
CA SER A 37 22.20 -2.13 -16.99
C SER A 37 21.62 -1.01 -16.10
N ILE A 38 22.13 0.21 -16.31
CA ILE A 38 21.57 1.51 -15.89
C ILE A 38 21.86 1.92 -14.42
N GLY A 39 22.90 2.75 -14.25
CA GLY A 39 23.17 3.52 -13.02
C GLY A 39 24.37 3.03 -12.20
N GLU A 40 24.81 3.84 -11.22
CA GLU A 40 25.83 3.40 -10.25
C GLU A 40 25.34 2.14 -9.53
N PRO A 41 26.16 1.09 -9.39
CA PRO A 41 25.73 -0.15 -8.76
C PRO A 41 25.37 0.12 -7.29
N THR A 42 24.09 -0.09 -6.97
CA THR A 42 23.57 0.07 -5.63
C THR A 42 23.91 -1.18 -4.84
N HIS A 43 25.05 -1.15 -4.16
CA HIS A 43 25.52 -2.28 -3.34
C HIS A 43 25.13 -2.08 -1.88
N HIS A 44 24.26 -2.95 -1.36
CA HIS A 44 23.95 -3.00 0.07
C HIS A 44 25.04 -3.79 0.81
N THR A 45 25.84 -3.13 1.66
CA THR A 45 26.93 -3.78 2.41
C THR A 45 26.44 -4.91 3.33
N ILE A 46 25.19 -4.83 3.78
CA ILE A 46 24.51 -5.85 4.58
C ILE A 46 23.14 -6.06 3.94
N SER A 47 22.75 -7.33 3.75
CA SER A 47 21.43 -7.63 3.19
C SER A 47 20.33 -7.11 4.11
N PRO A 48 19.42 -6.25 3.62
CA PRO A 48 18.30 -5.75 4.41
C PRO A 48 17.24 -6.82 4.71
N PHE A 49 17.30 -7.96 4.02
CA PHE A 49 16.40 -9.10 4.16
C PHE A 49 17.20 -10.41 4.29
N PRO A 50 17.66 -10.78 5.49
CA PRO A 50 18.48 -11.98 5.67
C PRO A 50 17.69 -13.27 5.39
N CYS A 51 18.40 -14.34 5.06
CA CYS A 51 17.82 -15.67 4.86
C CYS A 51 17.22 -16.19 6.17
N GLN A 52 15.89 -16.35 6.19
CA GLN A 52 15.15 -16.80 7.37
C GLN A 52 14.21 -17.96 7.00
N PRO A 53 14.63 -19.23 7.23
CA PRO A 53 13.81 -20.40 6.89
C PRO A 53 12.42 -20.40 7.54
N ALA A 54 12.31 -19.87 8.76
CA ALA A 54 11.04 -19.75 9.47
C ALA A 54 10.03 -18.83 8.75
N ILE A 55 10.50 -17.74 8.13
CA ILE A 55 9.67 -16.84 7.32
C ILE A 55 9.37 -17.49 5.96
N ASN A 56 10.37 -18.06 5.30
CA ASN A 56 10.20 -18.68 3.98
C ASN A 56 9.17 -19.83 4.00
N ASN A 57 9.10 -20.58 5.10
CA ASN A 57 8.12 -21.65 5.31
C ASN A 57 6.67 -21.17 5.51
N LYS A 58 6.45 -19.86 5.70
CA LYS A 58 5.12 -19.24 5.86
C LYS A 58 4.55 -18.73 4.53
N LEU A 59 5.33 -18.74 3.45
CA LEU A 59 4.86 -18.32 2.13
C LEU A 59 4.62 -19.55 1.25
N ALA A 60 3.45 -19.64 0.62
CA ALA A 60 3.17 -20.61 -0.42
C ALA A 60 2.86 -19.86 -1.73
N LEU A 61 3.37 -20.35 -2.85
CA LEU A 61 3.04 -19.81 -4.17
C LEU A 61 2.06 -20.73 -4.85
N TRP A 62 1.01 -20.17 -5.41
CA TRP A 62 0.00 -20.96 -6.08
C TRP A 62 -0.63 -20.21 -7.25
N THR A 63 -0.83 -20.91 -8.37
CA THR A 63 -1.55 -20.40 -9.53
C THR A 63 -2.85 -21.18 -9.66
N GLY A 64 -3.97 -20.49 -9.53
CA GLY A 64 -5.29 -21.10 -9.57
C GLY A 64 -6.40 -20.14 -9.16
N ASP A 65 -7.61 -20.67 -9.00
CA ASP A 65 -8.75 -19.87 -8.57
C ASP A 65 -8.78 -19.69 -7.05
N ILE A 66 -8.49 -18.46 -6.59
CA ILE A 66 -8.50 -18.09 -5.17
C ILE A 66 -9.80 -18.45 -4.43
N SER A 67 -10.94 -18.54 -5.14
CA SER A 67 -12.24 -18.84 -4.55
C SER A 67 -12.33 -20.27 -3.95
N VAL A 68 -11.41 -21.16 -4.33
CA VAL A 68 -11.44 -22.58 -3.95
C VAL A 68 -10.57 -22.91 -2.73
N LEU A 69 -9.79 -21.94 -2.25
CA LEU A 69 -8.82 -22.15 -1.17
C LEU A 69 -9.50 -22.24 0.19
N GLN A 70 -9.17 -23.28 0.95
CA GLN A 70 -9.59 -23.43 2.34
C GLN A 70 -8.61 -22.70 3.27
N VAL A 71 -8.89 -21.42 3.52
CA VAL A 71 -8.07 -20.50 4.33
C VAL A 71 -8.95 -19.73 5.31
N ASP A 72 -8.36 -19.06 6.30
CA ASP A 72 -9.13 -18.19 7.20
C ASP A 72 -9.67 -16.96 6.45
N ALA A 73 -8.88 -16.35 5.57
CA ALA A 73 -9.30 -15.22 4.76
C ALA A 73 -8.87 -15.35 3.29
N VAL A 74 -9.80 -15.07 2.39
CA VAL A 74 -9.51 -14.74 0.99
C VAL A 74 -9.51 -13.23 0.82
N VAL A 75 -8.50 -12.70 0.14
CA VAL A 75 -8.43 -11.27 -0.17
C VAL A 75 -9.07 -11.01 -1.53
N ASN A 76 -10.00 -10.06 -1.58
CA ASN A 76 -10.65 -9.60 -2.80
C ASN A 76 -10.15 -8.20 -3.17
N SER A 77 -9.33 -8.10 -4.22
CA SER A 77 -8.95 -6.81 -4.82
C SER A 77 -10.04 -6.33 -5.75
N THR A 78 -10.76 -5.28 -5.36
CA THR A 78 -11.98 -4.78 -6.03
C THR A 78 -11.87 -3.27 -6.34
N ASN A 79 -13.00 -2.63 -6.64
CA ASN A 79 -13.19 -1.19 -6.80
C ASN A 79 -13.95 -0.58 -5.61
N GLU A 80 -14.03 0.75 -5.60
CA GLU A 80 -14.60 1.53 -4.50
C GLU A 80 -16.08 1.24 -4.24
N THR A 81 -16.81 0.90 -5.30
CA THR A 81 -18.23 0.52 -5.29
C THR A 81 -18.46 -0.96 -5.00
N MET A 82 -17.40 -1.75 -4.78
CA MET A 82 -17.45 -3.16 -4.38
C MET A 82 -18.16 -4.08 -5.40
N ASP A 83 -18.17 -3.70 -6.67
CA ASP A 83 -18.85 -4.38 -7.78
C ASP A 83 -17.94 -4.62 -8.99
N ASP A 84 -16.62 -4.68 -8.77
CA ASP A 84 -15.64 -4.88 -9.84
C ASP A 84 -15.91 -6.17 -10.62
N ASN A 85 -15.96 -6.05 -11.94
CA ASN A 85 -16.17 -7.16 -12.87
C ASN A 85 -14.88 -7.90 -13.25
N SER A 86 -13.83 -7.86 -12.42
CA SER A 86 -12.61 -8.63 -12.67
C SER A 86 -12.90 -10.15 -12.65
N PRO A 87 -12.16 -10.97 -13.42
CA PRO A 87 -12.38 -12.43 -13.41
C PRO A 87 -12.29 -13.04 -12.02
N MET A 88 -11.36 -12.55 -11.18
CA MET A 88 -11.23 -12.98 -9.79
C MET A 88 -12.46 -12.60 -8.95
N CYS A 89 -12.90 -11.34 -9.02
CA CYS A 89 -14.10 -10.89 -8.30
C CYS A 89 -15.32 -11.70 -8.72
N GLN A 90 -15.51 -11.94 -10.02
CA GLN A 90 -16.61 -12.75 -10.53
C GLN A 90 -16.60 -14.17 -9.95
N ARG A 91 -15.44 -14.83 -9.88
CA ARG A 91 -15.32 -16.17 -9.27
C ARG A 91 -15.64 -16.15 -7.78
N ILE A 92 -15.13 -15.16 -7.03
CA ILE A 92 -15.45 -14.97 -5.61
C ILE A 92 -16.97 -14.77 -5.43
N PHE A 93 -17.59 -13.85 -6.16
CA PHE A 93 -19.03 -13.60 -6.05
C PHE A 93 -19.89 -14.79 -6.48
N ALA A 94 -19.49 -15.49 -7.55
CA ALA A 94 -20.21 -16.66 -8.04
C ALA A 94 -20.20 -17.78 -6.99
N ARG A 95 -19.06 -18.03 -6.33
CA ARG A 95 -18.94 -19.07 -5.31
C ARG A 95 -19.51 -18.67 -3.96
N ALA A 96 -19.37 -17.40 -3.56
CA ALA A 96 -19.92 -16.90 -2.30
C ALA A 96 -21.46 -16.92 -2.30
N GLY A 97 -22.05 -16.75 -3.49
CA GLY A 97 -23.49 -16.65 -3.68
C GLY A 97 -24.03 -15.23 -3.46
N SER A 98 -25.34 -15.08 -3.60
CA SER A 98 -26.03 -13.79 -3.47
C SER A 98 -25.93 -13.16 -2.08
N ALA A 99 -25.69 -13.97 -1.04
CA ALA A 99 -25.56 -13.52 0.34
C ALA A 99 -24.42 -12.51 0.52
N LEU A 100 -23.29 -12.70 -0.17
CA LEU A 100 -22.17 -11.74 -0.14
C LEU A 100 -22.59 -10.36 -0.69
N LYS A 101 -23.33 -10.32 -1.80
CA LYS A 101 -23.80 -9.05 -2.37
C LYS A 101 -24.77 -8.34 -1.43
N MET A 102 -25.62 -9.09 -0.73
CA MET A 102 -26.55 -8.53 0.25
C MET A 102 -25.82 -7.95 1.46
N GLU A 103 -24.82 -8.65 2.02
CA GLU A 103 -23.99 -8.12 3.12
C GLU A 103 -23.25 -6.85 2.70
N ILE A 104 -22.61 -6.84 1.54
CA ILE A 104 -21.91 -5.66 1.02
C ILE A 104 -22.88 -4.47 0.88
N PHE A 105 -24.06 -4.69 0.30
CA PHE A 105 -25.05 -3.63 0.08
C PHE A 105 -25.61 -3.08 1.40
N ASN A 106 -25.87 -3.95 2.38
CA ASN A 106 -26.50 -3.56 3.64
C ASN A 106 -25.52 -2.93 4.63
N GLU A 107 -24.29 -3.46 4.72
CA GLU A 107 -23.37 -3.17 5.83
C GLU A 107 -22.14 -2.34 5.43
N ILE A 108 -21.59 -2.55 4.22
CA ILE A 108 -20.31 -1.96 3.81
C ILE A 108 -20.48 -0.75 2.90
N LYS A 109 -21.28 -0.89 1.83
CA LYS A 109 -21.57 0.08 0.76
C LYS A 109 -20.37 0.50 -0.09
N GLU A 110 -19.26 0.89 0.51
CA GLU A 110 -18.06 1.35 -0.19
C GLU A 110 -16.77 0.99 0.55
N CYS A 111 -15.67 0.94 -0.20
CA CYS A 111 -14.32 0.76 0.32
C CYS A 111 -13.39 1.77 -0.36
N LYS A 112 -12.73 2.65 0.39
CA LYS A 112 -11.83 3.63 -0.23
C LYS A 112 -10.56 2.96 -0.74
N THR A 113 -9.92 3.58 -1.73
CA THR A 113 -8.61 3.17 -2.22
C THR A 113 -7.59 3.13 -1.06
N GLY A 114 -6.90 2.00 -0.90
CA GLY A 114 -5.97 1.72 0.22
C GLY A 114 -6.62 1.20 1.51
N GLU A 115 -7.95 1.21 1.59
CA GLU A 115 -8.70 0.75 2.76
C GLU A 115 -9.00 -0.77 2.68
N VAL A 116 -9.50 -1.32 3.79
CA VAL A 116 -10.01 -2.69 3.86
C VAL A 116 -11.42 -2.75 4.45
N ARG A 117 -12.21 -3.68 3.95
CA ARG A 117 -13.53 -4.08 4.49
C ARG A 117 -13.55 -5.60 4.66
N VAL A 118 -14.35 -6.10 5.60
CA VAL A 118 -14.43 -7.53 5.88
C VAL A 118 -15.89 -7.97 5.79
N THR A 119 -16.11 -9.11 5.15
CA THR A 119 -17.39 -9.81 5.11
C THR A 119 -17.23 -11.26 5.54
N GLN A 120 -18.35 -11.92 5.82
CA GLN A 120 -18.37 -13.38 5.83
C GLN A 120 -18.08 -13.92 4.42
N ALA A 121 -17.45 -15.08 4.35
CA ALA A 121 -17.11 -15.71 3.07
C ALA A 121 -18.29 -16.44 2.40
N HIS A 122 -19.38 -16.66 3.13
CA HIS A 122 -20.61 -17.33 2.67
C HIS A 122 -20.32 -18.71 2.03
N GLY A 123 -20.56 -18.88 0.73
CA GLY A 123 -20.35 -20.15 0.02
C GLY A 123 -18.88 -20.49 -0.29
N LEU A 124 -17.91 -19.62 0.03
CA LEU A 124 -16.49 -19.96 -0.12
C LEU A 124 -16.05 -20.97 0.96
N PRO A 125 -15.01 -21.79 0.69
CA PRO A 125 -14.35 -22.60 1.71
C PRO A 125 -13.62 -21.78 2.78
N ALA A 126 -13.37 -20.50 2.49
CA ALA A 126 -12.76 -19.57 3.43
C ALA A 126 -13.73 -19.15 4.54
N ARG A 127 -13.24 -18.56 5.63
CA ARG A 127 -14.10 -18.04 6.71
C ARG A 127 -14.53 -16.60 6.47
N PHE A 128 -13.58 -15.77 6.02
CA PHE A 128 -13.82 -14.35 5.74
C PHE A 128 -13.33 -13.95 4.34
N ILE A 129 -13.90 -12.86 3.83
CA ILE A 129 -13.33 -12.14 2.68
C ILE A 129 -12.85 -10.77 3.16
N ILE A 130 -11.58 -10.47 2.92
CA ILE A 130 -11.00 -9.14 3.16
C ILE A 130 -10.95 -8.42 1.82
N HIS A 131 -11.82 -7.43 1.65
CA HIS A 131 -11.88 -6.60 0.47
C HIS A 131 -10.90 -5.44 0.59
N THR A 132 -10.18 -5.14 -0.48
CA THR A 132 -9.33 -3.95 -0.57
C THR A 132 -9.37 -3.36 -1.97
N VAL A 133 -9.04 -2.09 -2.10
CA VAL A 133 -9.06 -1.36 -3.37
C VAL A 133 -7.67 -0.84 -3.67
N GLY A 134 -7.03 -1.43 -4.69
CA GLY A 134 -5.72 -1.01 -5.17
C GLY A 134 -5.75 0.36 -5.88
N PRO A 135 -4.64 1.10 -5.92
CA PRO A 135 -4.57 2.39 -6.59
C PRO A 135 -4.70 2.26 -8.11
N VAL A 136 -5.33 3.25 -8.74
CA VAL A 136 -5.17 3.49 -10.19
C VAL A 136 -3.83 4.20 -10.39
N TYR A 137 -2.94 3.60 -11.18
CA TYR A 137 -1.61 4.13 -11.38
C TYR A 137 -1.58 5.25 -12.42
N ASN A 138 -0.96 6.36 -12.04
CA ASN A 138 -0.65 7.48 -12.91
C ASN A 138 0.76 7.95 -12.59
N VAL A 139 1.60 8.13 -13.60
CA VAL A 139 2.99 8.56 -13.45
C VAL A 139 3.09 9.87 -12.64
N LYS A 140 2.12 10.79 -12.79
CA LYS A 140 2.07 12.05 -12.03
C LYS A 140 1.86 11.85 -10.52
N TYR A 141 1.29 10.72 -10.12
CA TYR A 141 0.96 10.39 -8.73
C TYR A 141 1.63 9.09 -8.27
N GLN A 142 2.80 8.77 -8.85
CA GLN A 142 3.53 7.53 -8.58
C GLN A 142 3.74 7.31 -7.08
N THR A 143 4.25 8.30 -6.36
CA THR A 143 4.47 8.27 -4.91
C THR A 143 3.19 7.91 -4.13
N ALA A 144 2.06 8.52 -4.49
CA ALA A 144 0.79 8.24 -3.83
C ALA A 144 0.34 6.80 -4.13
N ALA A 145 0.47 6.36 -5.38
CA ALA A 145 0.13 4.99 -5.77
C ALA A 145 1.02 3.95 -5.07
N GLN A 146 2.30 4.21 -4.87
CA GLN A 146 3.20 3.34 -4.10
C GLN A 146 2.77 3.22 -2.64
N ASN A 147 2.51 4.35 -1.99
CA ASN A 147 2.06 4.37 -0.60
C ASN A 147 0.70 3.67 -0.43
N THR A 148 -0.25 3.93 -1.32
CA THR A 148 -1.56 3.28 -1.30
C THR A 148 -1.46 1.77 -1.49
N LEU A 149 -0.64 1.29 -2.43
CA LEU A 149 -0.46 -0.14 -2.65
C LEU A 149 0.15 -0.81 -1.40
N HIS A 150 1.15 -0.18 -0.79
CA HIS A 150 1.68 -0.61 0.51
C HIS A 150 0.57 -0.69 1.56
N CYS A 151 -0.26 0.35 1.69
CA CYS A 151 -1.41 0.36 2.60
C CYS A 151 -2.38 -0.79 2.35
N CYS A 152 -2.67 -1.17 1.10
CA CYS A 152 -3.52 -2.33 0.80
C CYS A 152 -2.96 -3.61 1.44
N TYR A 153 -1.70 -3.95 1.18
CA TYR A 153 -1.08 -5.15 1.75
C TYR A 153 -0.99 -5.07 3.29
N ARG A 154 -0.52 -3.94 3.82
CA ARG A 154 -0.39 -3.72 5.27
C ARG A 154 -1.74 -3.85 5.99
N ASN A 155 -2.77 -3.18 5.50
CA ASN A 155 -4.09 -3.15 6.13
C ASN A 155 -4.78 -4.52 6.04
N VAL A 156 -4.60 -5.26 4.95
CA VAL A 156 -5.09 -6.64 4.81
C VAL A 156 -4.46 -7.54 5.89
N LEU A 157 -3.14 -7.51 6.00
CA LEU A 157 -2.40 -8.35 6.96
C LEU A 157 -2.70 -7.96 8.41
N GLN A 158 -2.77 -6.65 8.69
CA GLN A 158 -3.16 -6.14 9.99
C GLN A 158 -4.59 -6.57 10.36
N LYS A 159 -5.54 -6.46 9.42
CA LYS A 159 -6.94 -6.86 9.68
C LYS A 159 -7.06 -8.36 9.94
N ALA A 160 -6.34 -9.19 9.18
CA ALA A 160 -6.27 -10.62 9.44
C ALA A 160 -5.74 -10.94 10.84
N ARG A 161 -4.66 -10.26 11.27
CA ARG A 161 -4.11 -10.40 12.62
C ARG A 161 -5.10 -9.98 13.70
N GLU A 162 -5.78 -8.84 13.55
CA GLU A 162 -6.79 -8.34 14.49
C GLU A 162 -7.94 -9.34 14.69
N LEU A 163 -8.33 -10.05 13.62
CA LEU A 163 -9.36 -11.07 13.64
C LEU A 163 -8.84 -12.48 14.03
N GLY A 164 -7.55 -12.62 14.33
CA GLY A 164 -6.92 -13.90 14.66
C GLY A 164 -6.87 -14.91 13.50
N LEU A 165 -6.88 -14.43 12.25
CA LEU A 165 -6.83 -15.23 11.04
C LEU A 165 -5.38 -15.58 10.71
N ARG A 166 -5.06 -16.88 10.62
CA ARG A 166 -3.68 -17.38 10.52
C ARG A 166 -3.31 -17.82 9.11
N THR A 167 -4.29 -18.10 8.26
CA THR A 167 -4.08 -18.49 6.86
C THR A 167 -4.77 -17.51 5.91
N ILE A 168 -4.00 -16.89 5.02
CA ILE A 168 -4.48 -15.78 4.19
C ILE A 168 -4.16 -16.09 2.73
N ALA A 169 -5.17 -16.14 1.86
CA ALA A 169 -4.98 -16.19 0.42
C ALA A 169 -4.96 -14.76 -0.14
N LEU A 170 -3.83 -14.38 -0.73
CA LEU A 170 -3.51 -13.00 -1.06
C LEU A 170 -3.16 -12.91 -2.55
N PRO A 171 -3.96 -12.22 -3.38
CA PRO A 171 -3.71 -12.07 -4.80
C PRO A 171 -2.73 -10.93 -5.08
N VAL A 172 -2.28 -10.80 -6.32
CA VAL A 172 -1.59 -9.60 -6.80
C VAL A 172 -2.58 -8.43 -6.88
N ILE A 173 -2.48 -7.49 -5.93
CA ILE A 173 -3.41 -6.34 -5.81
C ILE A 173 -3.15 -5.30 -6.92
N ASN A 174 -1.89 -5.16 -7.35
CA ASN A 174 -1.46 -4.28 -8.42
C ASN A 174 -1.81 -4.86 -9.80
N SER A 175 -3.11 -4.88 -10.13
CA SER A 175 -3.59 -5.44 -11.40
C SER A 175 -3.17 -4.61 -12.61
N VAL A 176 -2.96 -5.29 -13.74
CA VAL A 176 -2.73 -4.66 -15.06
C VAL A 176 -3.87 -3.71 -15.44
N ARG A 177 -5.11 -4.02 -15.04
CA ARG A 177 -6.29 -3.17 -15.30
C ARG A 177 -6.21 -1.80 -14.64
N ARG A 178 -5.43 -1.66 -13.56
CA ARG A 178 -5.17 -0.39 -12.87
C ARG A 178 -3.88 0.29 -13.36
N ASN A 179 -3.29 -0.19 -14.46
CA ASN A 179 -2.12 0.37 -15.14
C ASN A 179 -0.86 0.45 -14.25
N TYR A 180 -0.79 -0.36 -13.19
CA TYR A 180 0.34 -0.37 -12.26
C TYR A 180 1.51 -1.16 -12.87
N PRO A 181 2.76 -0.63 -12.90
CA PRO A 181 3.91 -1.37 -13.37
C PRO A 181 4.10 -2.67 -12.57
N PRO A 182 4.01 -3.85 -13.18
CA PRO A 182 3.95 -5.12 -12.46
C PRO A 182 5.16 -5.38 -11.55
N ASP A 183 6.36 -5.03 -12.01
CA ASP A 183 7.63 -5.12 -11.29
C ASP A 183 7.67 -4.19 -10.07
N ALA A 184 7.34 -2.90 -10.26
CA ALA A 184 7.30 -1.93 -9.17
C ALA A 184 6.27 -2.31 -8.09
N GLY A 185 5.12 -2.85 -8.51
CA GLY A 185 4.09 -3.34 -7.60
C GLY A 185 4.53 -4.58 -6.82
N ALA A 186 5.22 -5.51 -7.47
CA ALA A 186 5.75 -6.71 -6.85
C ALA A 186 6.81 -6.38 -5.77
N HIS A 187 7.72 -5.42 -6.02
CA HIS A 187 8.65 -4.96 -4.99
C HIS A 187 7.94 -4.46 -3.73
N ILE A 188 6.85 -3.70 -3.87
CA ILE A 188 6.06 -3.20 -2.73
C ILE A 188 5.34 -4.34 -2.00
N ALA A 189 4.72 -5.25 -2.75
CA ALA A 189 4.03 -6.41 -2.21
C ALA A 189 4.97 -7.27 -1.35
N LEU A 190 6.09 -7.70 -1.93
CA LEU A 190 7.05 -8.61 -1.32
C LEU A 190 7.70 -7.99 -0.10
N ARG A 191 8.15 -6.74 -0.20
CA ARG A 191 8.70 -5.99 0.93
C ARG A 191 7.71 -5.88 2.09
N THR A 192 6.47 -5.48 1.80
CA THR A 192 5.46 -5.26 2.85
C THR A 192 5.14 -6.58 3.56
N ILE A 193 4.96 -7.66 2.79
CA ILE A 193 4.73 -9.00 3.35
C ILE A 193 5.93 -9.46 4.17
N ARG A 194 7.15 -9.25 3.67
CA ARG A 194 8.39 -9.63 4.36
C ARG A 194 8.54 -8.93 5.70
N ARG A 195 8.41 -7.60 5.74
CA ARG A 195 8.49 -6.81 6.98
C ARG A 195 7.39 -7.18 7.97
N PHE A 196 6.17 -7.40 7.49
CA PHE A 196 5.09 -7.87 8.34
C PHE A 196 5.39 -9.24 8.99
N LEU A 197 5.93 -10.19 8.23
CA LEU A 197 6.29 -11.51 8.76
C LEU A 197 7.49 -11.48 9.71
N GLU A 198 8.42 -10.54 9.55
CA GLU A 198 9.51 -10.32 10.51
C GLU A 198 8.98 -9.85 11.87
N GLN A 199 7.96 -8.99 11.88
CA GLN A 199 7.41 -8.44 13.12
C GLN A 199 6.31 -9.31 13.75
N TYR A 200 5.48 -9.95 12.93
CA TYR A 200 4.25 -10.62 13.36
C TYR A 200 4.14 -12.07 12.86
N GLY A 201 5.27 -12.69 12.49
CA GLY A 201 5.32 -14.04 11.93
C GLY A 201 4.58 -15.08 12.76
N ASP A 202 4.59 -15.00 14.09
CA ASP A 202 3.92 -15.96 14.98
C ASP A 202 2.38 -15.96 14.83
N SER A 203 1.80 -14.81 14.45
CA SER A 203 0.36 -14.70 14.20
C SER A 203 -0.08 -15.36 12.90
N VAL A 204 0.86 -15.66 11.99
CA VAL A 204 0.58 -16.19 10.66
C VAL A 204 1.13 -17.61 10.52
N THR A 205 0.27 -18.53 10.09
CA THR A 205 0.66 -19.90 9.73
C THR A 205 1.10 -19.96 8.27
N CYS A 206 0.32 -19.38 7.36
CA CYS A 206 0.64 -19.38 5.93
C CYS A 206 -0.02 -18.20 5.20
N ILE A 207 0.76 -17.53 4.34
CA ILE A 207 0.25 -16.65 3.30
C ILE A 207 0.35 -17.42 1.99
N VAL A 208 -0.81 -17.71 1.40
CA VAL A 208 -0.90 -18.27 0.05
C VAL A 208 -0.92 -17.11 -0.93
N PHE A 209 0.21 -16.87 -1.59
CA PHE A 209 0.32 -15.84 -2.59
C PHE A 209 -0.18 -16.38 -3.94
N VAL A 210 -1.34 -15.88 -4.37
CA VAL A 210 -2.08 -16.38 -5.54
C VAL A 210 -1.70 -15.56 -6.76
N LEU A 211 -1.01 -16.21 -7.69
CA LEU A 211 -0.43 -15.59 -8.88
C LEU A 211 -1.25 -15.95 -10.14
N GLU A 212 -1.50 -14.97 -11.00
CA GLU A 212 -1.92 -15.26 -12.37
C GLU A 212 -0.69 -15.64 -13.23
N PRO A 213 -0.86 -16.38 -14.34
CA PRO A 213 0.26 -16.79 -15.18
C PRO A 213 1.14 -15.63 -15.69
N CYS A 214 0.59 -14.42 -15.85
CA CYS A 214 1.36 -13.25 -16.25
C CYS A 214 2.26 -12.68 -15.15
N ASP A 215 1.98 -12.98 -13.88
CA ASP A 215 2.75 -12.49 -12.74
C ASP A 215 3.91 -13.43 -12.38
N LEU A 216 3.77 -14.72 -12.70
CA LEU A 216 4.66 -15.78 -12.19
C LEU A 216 6.15 -15.47 -12.41
N GLY A 217 6.55 -15.13 -13.64
CA GLY A 217 7.96 -14.88 -13.95
C GLY A 217 8.55 -13.67 -13.19
N ILE A 218 7.73 -12.65 -12.91
CA ILE A 218 8.17 -11.49 -12.12
C ILE A 218 8.44 -11.91 -10.68
N TYR A 219 7.49 -12.64 -10.08
CA TYR A 219 7.64 -13.07 -8.69
C TYR A 219 8.72 -14.14 -8.51
N GLU A 220 8.93 -15.04 -9.47
CA GLU A 220 10.04 -16.00 -9.43
C GLU A 220 11.42 -15.31 -9.37
N VAL A 221 11.58 -14.19 -10.07
CA VAL A 221 12.82 -13.40 -10.07
C VAL A 221 12.96 -12.55 -8.81
N LEU A 222 11.86 -11.92 -8.34
CA LEU A 222 11.93 -10.95 -7.24
C LEU A 222 11.85 -11.58 -5.84
N LEU A 223 11.21 -12.74 -5.69
CA LEU A 223 11.08 -13.41 -4.38
C LEU A 223 12.42 -13.69 -3.69
N PRO A 224 13.46 -14.22 -4.37
CA PRO A 224 14.77 -14.42 -3.76
C PRO A 224 15.40 -13.15 -3.17
N LEU A 225 15.03 -11.96 -3.67
CA LEU A 225 15.56 -10.69 -3.17
C LEU A 225 15.03 -10.33 -1.76
N TYR A 226 13.79 -10.71 -1.46
CA TYR A 226 13.10 -10.41 -0.20
C TYR A 226 12.97 -11.62 0.73
N PHE A 227 12.96 -12.83 0.16
CA PHE A 227 12.85 -14.11 0.82
C PHE A 227 13.99 -15.04 0.37
N PRO A 228 15.26 -14.66 0.56
CA PRO A 228 16.37 -15.52 0.15
C PRO A 228 16.31 -16.85 0.88
N ARG A 229 16.50 -17.94 0.14
CA ARG A 229 16.42 -19.32 0.64
C ARG A 229 17.75 -19.85 1.15
N ASN A 230 18.85 -19.20 0.77
CA ASN A 230 20.21 -19.50 1.23
C ASN A 230 21.07 -18.23 1.20
N LEU A 231 22.32 -18.36 1.67
CA LEU A 231 23.28 -17.25 1.70
C LEU A 231 23.62 -16.73 0.31
N ALA A 232 23.71 -17.58 -0.72
CA ALA A 232 24.02 -17.11 -2.07
C ALA A 232 22.92 -16.21 -2.65
N GLU A 233 21.64 -16.54 -2.44
CA GLU A 233 20.52 -15.66 -2.80
C GLU A 233 20.54 -14.37 -1.99
N GLN A 234 20.86 -14.44 -0.70
CA GLN A 234 20.97 -13.27 0.17
C GLN A 234 22.07 -12.32 -0.30
N ASP A 235 23.25 -12.85 -0.64
CA ASP A 235 24.39 -12.06 -1.11
C ASP A 235 24.10 -11.44 -2.49
N ASN A 236 23.44 -12.19 -3.38
CA ASN A 236 23.01 -11.67 -4.68
C ASN A 236 21.93 -10.59 -4.55
N ALA A 237 21.04 -10.70 -3.56
CA ALA A 237 20.02 -9.70 -3.30
C ALA A 237 20.62 -8.32 -3.00
N CYS A 238 21.79 -8.26 -2.34
CA CYS A 238 22.49 -7.01 -2.05
C CYS A 238 22.86 -6.19 -3.30
N TRP A 239 22.96 -6.83 -4.46
CA TRP A 239 23.29 -6.19 -5.73
C TRP A 239 22.06 -5.83 -6.57
N GLN A 240 20.94 -6.52 -6.35
CA GLN A 240 19.75 -6.44 -7.21
C GLN A 240 18.57 -5.73 -6.55
N LEU A 241 18.60 -5.53 -5.23
CA LEU A 241 17.57 -4.78 -4.52
C LEU A 241 17.59 -3.31 -4.96
N PRO A 242 16.41 -2.69 -5.16
CA PRO A 242 16.33 -1.28 -5.49
C PRO A 242 16.85 -0.40 -4.35
N ASN A 243 17.15 0.86 -4.66
CA ASN A 243 17.56 1.88 -3.68
C ASN A 243 16.53 2.05 -2.55
N ASP A 244 15.26 2.20 -2.91
CA ASP A 244 14.18 2.19 -1.95
C ASP A 244 13.92 0.75 -1.50
N ILE A 245 14.46 0.39 -0.34
CA ILE A 245 14.20 -0.88 0.36
C ILE A 245 13.02 -0.78 1.34
N GLY A 246 12.32 0.35 1.35
CA GLY A 246 11.24 0.74 2.25
C GLY A 246 11.65 0.86 3.72
N GLY A 247 10.74 1.40 4.51
CA GLY A 247 10.92 1.59 5.96
C GLY A 247 10.72 0.31 6.76
N MET A 248 10.42 0.48 8.05
CA MET A 248 10.29 -0.63 9.00
C MET A 248 9.06 -1.50 8.72
N ASP A 249 7.97 -0.90 8.23
CA ASP A 249 6.75 -1.61 7.84
C ASP A 249 6.76 -1.96 6.35
N GLY A 250 7.77 -1.52 5.59
CA GLY A 250 7.91 -1.72 4.15
C GLY A 250 7.32 -0.59 3.30
N GLU A 251 6.93 0.51 3.93
CA GLU A 251 6.44 1.73 3.31
C GLU A 251 7.50 2.37 2.39
N PRO A 252 7.13 2.99 1.26
CA PRO A 252 8.09 3.63 0.37
C PRO A 252 8.82 4.80 1.06
N LEU A 253 10.15 4.86 0.97
CA LEU A 253 10.93 5.97 1.51
C LEU A 253 10.91 7.15 0.53
N LEU A 254 10.37 8.28 0.97
CA LEU A 254 10.26 9.50 0.17
C LEU A 254 11.24 10.55 0.69
N PRO A 255 12.30 10.89 -0.07
CA PRO A 255 13.31 11.87 0.36
C PRO A 255 12.70 13.22 0.74
N ASP A 256 11.68 13.67 -0.01
CA ASP A 256 11.05 14.98 0.14
C ASP A 256 10.16 15.11 1.38
N ARG A 257 9.93 14.02 2.14
CA ARG A 257 9.14 14.01 3.38
C ARG A 257 9.95 13.77 4.64
N GLN A 258 11.27 13.64 4.54
CA GLN A 258 12.13 13.60 5.72
C GLN A 258 12.18 15.02 6.32
N ILE A 259 11.61 15.20 7.52
CA ILE A 259 11.75 16.45 8.27
C ILE A 259 13.24 16.67 8.50
N ARG A 260 13.83 17.62 7.78
CA ARG A 260 15.17 18.13 8.11
C ARG A 260 15.00 18.93 9.39
N ILE A 261 15.22 18.30 10.54
CA ILE A 261 15.46 19.05 11.77
C ILE A 261 16.82 19.72 11.57
N ILE A 262 16.78 20.95 11.07
CA ILE A 262 17.96 21.81 11.06
C ILE A 262 18.02 22.39 12.46
N ASP A 263 18.92 21.91 13.30
CA ASP A 263 19.21 22.60 14.56
C ASP A 263 19.60 24.04 14.20
N ASN A 264 18.84 25.00 14.71
CA ASN A 264 19.04 26.41 14.42
C ASN A 264 20.47 26.80 14.87
N PRO A 265 21.39 27.19 13.97
CA PRO A 265 22.80 27.44 14.32
C PRO A 265 23.00 28.66 15.23
N GLN A 266 21.92 29.38 15.57
CA GLN A 266 21.97 30.56 16.44
C GLN A 266 22.16 30.23 17.93
N HIS A 267 22.01 28.97 18.36
CA HIS A 267 22.27 28.60 19.76
C HIS A 267 23.74 28.26 20.08
N ALA A 268 24.64 28.26 19.09
CA ALA A 268 26.06 27.95 19.29
C ALA A 268 26.96 29.18 19.57
N LEU A 269 26.39 30.40 19.69
CA LEU A 269 27.18 31.63 19.85
C LEU A 269 27.17 32.27 21.26
N HIS A 270 26.69 31.55 22.27
CA HIS A 270 26.88 31.96 23.67
C HIS A 270 27.45 30.83 24.53
N GLY A 271 28.61 30.31 24.13
CA GLY A 271 29.50 29.59 25.02
C GLY A 271 30.51 30.55 25.63
N ASN A 272 30.26 31.01 26.85
CA ASN A 272 31.27 31.25 27.90
C ASN A 272 30.62 31.86 29.15
N ASN A 273 30.24 31.01 30.10
CA ASN A 273 30.75 31.00 31.48
C ASN A 273 29.75 30.36 32.45
N THR A 274 30.24 29.31 33.11
CA THR A 274 30.04 28.92 34.52
C THR A 274 28.67 28.43 35.03
N SER A 275 28.77 27.27 35.70
CA SER A 275 27.97 26.71 36.81
C SER A 275 26.52 26.28 36.56
N ASP A 276 26.37 24.95 36.42
CA ASP A 276 25.53 24.07 37.26
C ASP A 276 24.45 24.75 38.13
N GLU A 277 23.24 24.89 37.61
CA GLU A 277 22.00 24.93 38.41
C GLU A 277 20.87 24.21 37.65
N SER A 278 20.35 23.16 38.26
CA SER A 278 19.11 22.48 37.87
C SER A 278 17.93 23.42 38.10
N VAL A 279 17.22 23.81 37.03
CA VAL A 279 16.04 24.69 37.14
C VAL A 279 14.80 23.86 37.46
N GLU A 280 14.29 24.00 38.68
CA GLU A 280 12.97 23.48 39.12
C GLU A 280 11.82 24.19 38.37
N LEU A 281 10.98 23.40 37.72
CA LEU A 281 9.88 23.85 36.84
C LEU A 281 8.54 24.09 37.57
N SER A 282 8.54 24.32 38.88
CA SER A 282 7.31 24.40 39.69
C SER A 282 7.02 25.74 40.37
N ALA A 283 7.86 26.77 40.20
CA ALA A 283 7.69 28.05 40.89
C ALA A 283 7.19 29.23 40.03
N GLN A 284 6.85 29.01 38.75
CA GLN A 284 6.39 30.09 37.84
C GLN A 284 4.90 30.00 37.45
N LEU A 285 4.10 29.16 38.13
CA LEU A 285 2.68 29.01 37.81
C LEU A 285 1.74 29.95 38.57
N GLU A 286 2.25 30.82 39.44
CA GLU A 286 1.44 31.81 40.14
C GLU A 286 2.07 33.19 40.06
N THR A 287 1.92 33.86 38.92
CA THR A 287 1.73 35.31 38.87
C THR A 287 1.39 35.78 37.46
N SER A 288 0.35 36.60 37.39
CA SER A 288 0.03 37.54 36.30
C SER A 288 -0.38 36.98 34.94
N VAL A 289 -1.69 36.85 34.80
CA VAL A 289 -2.44 37.20 33.58
C VAL A 289 -2.02 38.60 33.14
N ASN A 290 -1.16 38.69 32.13
CA ASN A 290 -0.91 39.90 31.35
C ASN A 290 -0.83 39.51 29.87
N ILE A 291 -2.00 39.39 29.25
CA ILE A 291 -2.15 39.23 27.80
C ILE A 291 -1.92 40.63 27.21
N GLY A 292 -0.72 40.90 26.70
CA GLY A 292 -0.47 42.20 26.07
C GLY A 292 0.93 42.43 25.48
N GLU A 293 1.98 41.76 25.95
CA GLU A 293 3.36 42.12 25.56
C GLU A 293 4.22 40.92 25.12
N HIS A 294 3.67 40.07 24.25
CA HIS A 294 4.51 39.14 23.48
C HIS A 294 4.61 39.60 22.02
N ALA A 295 5.75 39.35 21.39
CA ALA A 295 6.04 39.67 19.98
C ALA A 295 5.03 39.09 18.97
N PHE A 296 4.13 38.20 19.41
CA PHE A 296 2.99 37.69 18.65
C PHE A 296 1.76 38.61 18.61
N ALA A 297 1.72 39.68 19.44
CA ALA A 297 0.57 40.56 19.60
C ALA A 297 0.68 41.90 18.84
N GLN A 298 1.82 42.22 18.22
CA GLN A 298 1.93 43.32 17.27
C GLN A 298 1.65 42.80 15.86
N MET A 299 0.38 42.86 15.48
CA MET A 299 -0.10 42.59 14.14
C MET A 299 0.41 43.68 13.17
N GLN A 300 1.62 43.51 12.66
CA GLN A 300 2.12 44.27 11.52
C GLN A 300 1.32 43.82 10.29
N GLY A 301 0.69 44.78 9.61
CA GLY A 301 -0.20 44.52 8.49
C GLY A 301 0.43 43.62 7.42
N ASP A 302 -0.18 42.45 7.25
CA ASP A 302 -0.22 41.58 6.09
C ASP A 302 0.78 41.88 4.96
N LEU A 303 2.05 41.49 5.15
CA LEU A 303 3.09 41.52 4.10
C LEU A 303 2.84 40.46 3.00
N ASP A 304 1.88 39.54 3.18
CA ASP A 304 1.49 38.56 2.17
C ASP A 304 0.47 39.09 1.15
N ARG A 305 -0.21 40.20 1.47
CA ARG A 305 -1.05 40.93 0.48
C ARG A 305 -0.26 41.59 -0.64
N GLN A 306 1.05 41.80 -0.49
CA GLN A 306 1.91 42.40 -1.53
C GLN A 306 2.67 41.38 -2.39
N ARG A 307 2.57 40.07 -2.11
CA ARG A 307 3.27 39.03 -2.90
C ARG A 307 2.35 38.14 -3.75
N LEU A 308 1.03 38.23 -3.60
CA LEU A 308 0.06 37.40 -4.35
C LEU A 308 -0.81 38.17 -5.36
N LEU A 309 -0.61 39.48 -5.52
CA LEU A 309 -1.27 40.27 -6.56
C LEU A 309 -0.24 41.21 -7.21
N GLY A 310 0.43 40.74 -8.26
CA GLY A 310 1.07 41.65 -9.21
C GLY A 310 0.03 42.58 -9.83
N GLU A 311 0.48 43.75 -10.32
CA GLU A 311 -0.41 44.69 -11.02
C GLU A 311 -1.18 43.97 -12.14
N ARG A 312 -2.51 44.07 -12.10
CA ARG A 312 -3.38 43.58 -13.18
C ARG A 312 -2.98 44.32 -14.46
N PRO A 313 -2.71 43.62 -15.58
CA PRO A 313 -2.57 44.30 -16.87
C PRO A 313 -3.88 45.02 -17.22
N PRO A 314 -3.83 46.20 -17.84
CA PRO A 314 -5.03 46.92 -18.27
C PRO A 314 -5.81 46.06 -19.27
N ALA A 315 -7.13 46.14 -19.17
CA ALA A 315 -8.14 45.31 -19.81
C ALA A 315 -7.76 44.78 -21.20
N ASP A 316 -7.78 43.45 -21.35
CA ASP A 316 -7.61 42.76 -22.63
C ASP A 316 -8.87 42.99 -23.50
N PRO A 317 -8.76 43.67 -24.67
CA PRO A 317 -9.89 43.93 -25.54
C PRO A 317 -10.54 42.66 -26.12
N LEU A 318 -9.89 41.49 -26.03
CA LEU A 318 -10.49 40.20 -26.40
C LEU A 318 -11.52 39.69 -25.38
N ALA A 319 -11.39 40.06 -24.10
CA ALA A 319 -12.32 39.64 -23.06
C ALA A 319 -13.73 40.21 -23.27
N ASP A 320 -13.82 41.49 -23.68
CA ASP A 320 -15.10 42.15 -23.99
C ASP A 320 -15.79 41.57 -25.25
N ILE A 321 -15.00 41.09 -26.22
CA ILE A 321 -15.52 40.46 -27.43
C ILE A 321 -16.08 39.07 -27.11
N MET A 322 -15.37 38.28 -26.28
CA MET A 322 -15.86 36.96 -25.84
C MET A 322 -17.12 37.06 -24.97
N LEU A 323 -17.20 38.06 -24.09
CA LEU A 323 -18.40 38.28 -23.26
C LEU A 323 -19.63 38.62 -24.11
N LYS A 324 -19.46 39.45 -25.15
CA LYS A 324 -20.54 39.78 -26.11
C LYS A 324 -20.97 38.57 -26.95
N GLN A 325 -20.04 37.69 -27.32
CA GLN A 325 -20.37 36.47 -28.07
C GLN A 325 -21.09 35.43 -27.21
N MET A 326 -20.72 35.27 -25.93
CA MET A 326 -21.44 34.40 -25.00
C MET A 326 -22.88 34.89 -24.76
N GLN A 327 -23.08 36.20 -24.54
CA GLN A 327 -24.42 36.77 -24.36
C GLN A 327 -25.28 36.72 -25.63
N GLN A 328 -24.68 36.74 -26.83
CA GLN A 328 -25.41 36.51 -28.08
C GLN A 328 -25.83 35.04 -28.23
N LYS A 329 -25.00 34.08 -27.79
CA LYS A 329 -25.27 32.65 -27.94
C LYS A 329 -26.39 32.17 -27.01
N GLU A 330 -26.43 32.66 -25.78
CA GLU A 330 -27.51 32.36 -24.81
C GLU A 330 -28.88 32.90 -25.23
N ARG A 331 -28.92 33.93 -26.09
CA ARG A 331 -30.17 34.51 -26.62
C ARG A 331 -30.81 33.68 -27.74
N TYR A 332 -30.10 32.70 -28.31
CA TYR A 332 -30.62 31.85 -29.41
C TYR A 332 -31.01 30.44 -28.98
N GLU A 333 -30.79 30.03 -27.72
CA GLU A 333 -31.20 28.69 -27.23
C GLU A 333 -32.55 28.66 -26.51
N TYR A 334 -33.32 29.75 -26.56
CA TYR A 334 -34.68 29.83 -25.99
C TYR A 334 -35.77 30.25 -27.00
N PHE A 335 -35.57 29.97 -28.30
CA PHE A 335 -36.64 30.02 -29.31
C PHE A 335 -36.69 28.73 -30.13
#